data_AF-A0A1L5KGJ1-F1
#
_entry.id   AF-A0A1L5KGJ1-F1
#
_cell.length_a   1.000
_cell.length_b   1.000
_cell.length_c   1.000
_cell.angle_alpha   90.00
_cell.angle_beta   90.00
_cell.angle_gamma   90.00
#
_symmetry.space_group_name_H-M   'P 1'
#
loop_
_entity.id
_entity.type
_entity.pdbx_description
1 polymer ?
#
loop_
_entity_poly.entity_id
_entity_poly.type
_entity_poly.pdbx_seq_one_letter_code
_entity_poly.pdbx_strand_id
1 'polypeptide(L)' 'MKVNIATSDMLYAEAWHGFNGTDWKEEINVRDFIQHNYTPYTGDESFLAQATPATTA' A
#
# COMPACT_ATOMS: atom_id res chain seq x y z
N MET A 1 -20.72 10.71 -5.96
CA MET A 1 -19.99 11.97 -6.15
C MET A 1 -18.56 11.56 -6.51
N LYS A 2 -18.14 11.74 -7.77
CA LYS A 2 -16.74 11.53 -8.15
C LYS A 2 -16.04 12.87 -7.94
N VAL A 3 -15.23 12.96 -6.89
CA VAL A 3 -14.42 14.15 -6.62
C VAL A 3 -13.18 14.02 -7.48
N ASN A 4 -13.15 14.75 -8.59
CA ASN A 4 -11.95 14.83 -9.43
C ASN A 4 -10.98 15.81 -8.76
N ILE A 5 -10.17 15.31 -7.84
CA ILE A 5 -9.05 16.07 -7.29
C ILE A 5 -7.99 16.10 -8.39
N ALA A 6 -7.66 17.30 -8.87
CA ALA A 6 -6.46 17.51 -9.68
C ALA A 6 -5.23 17.29 -8.78
N THR A 7 -4.92 16.02 -8.51
CA THR A 7 -3.67 15.60 -7.90
C THR A 7 -2.62 15.83 -8.95
N SER A 8 -1.85 16.91 -8.83
CA SER A 8 -0.63 17.08 -9.61
C SER A 8 0.14 15.77 -9.54
N ASP A 9 0.35 15.14 -10.71
CA ASP A 9 0.86 13.78 -10.91
C ASP A 9 2.19 13.47 -10.20
N MET A 10 2.79 14.44 -9.51
CA MET A 10 4.06 14.32 -8.79
C MET A 10 3.95 14.12 -7.27
N LEU A 11 2.87 14.52 -6.58
CA LEU A 11 2.86 14.47 -5.10
C LEU A 11 2.87 13.04 -4.55
N TYR A 12 2.21 12.12 -5.25
CA TYR A 12 2.07 10.73 -4.81
C TYR A 12 2.90 9.74 -5.62
N ALA A 13 3.53 10.17 -6.72
CA ALA A 13 4.31 9.30 -7.60
C ALA A 13 5.43 8.56 -6.85
N GLU A 14 6.10 9.26 -5.93
CA GLU A 14 7.15 8.65 -5.09
C GLU A 14 6.55 7.62 -4.13
N ALA A 15 5.48 7.96 -3.42
CA ALA A 15 4.81 7.06 -2.49
C ALA A 15 4.17 5.84 -3.17
N TRP A 16 3.80 5.97 -4.45
CA TRP A 16 3.16 4.94 -5.24
C TRP A 16 4.13 4.17 -6.14
N HIS A 17 5.42 4.48 -6.06
CA HIS A 17 6.44 3.83 -6.87
C HIS A 17 6.46 2.32 -6.61
N GLY A 18 6.38 1.52 -7.68
CA GLY A 18 6.37 0.07 -7.61
C GLY A 18 4.99 -0.57 -7.37
N PHE A 19 3.94 0.20 -7.10
CA PHE A 19 2.58 -0.35 -6.98
C PHE A 19 1.86 -0.47 -8.34
N ASN A 20 1.27 -1.64 -8.56
CA ASN A 20 0.47 -2.03 -9.72
C ASN A 20 -0.97 -1.50 -9.62
N GLY A 21 -1.66 -1.42 -10.76
CA GLY A 21 -3.05 -0.96 -10.87
C GLY A 21 -3.17 0.54 -11.16
N THR A 22 -4.35 0.94 -11.64
CA THR A 22 -4.67 2.28 -12.14
C THR A 22 -5.92 2.86 -11.49
N ASP A 23 -6.97 2.07 -11.30
CA ASP A 23 -8.28 2.57 -10.85
C ASP A 23 -8.19 3.20 -9.45
N TRP A 24 -7.42 2.59 -8.54
CA TRP A 24 -7.16 3.15 -7.21
C TRP A 24 -6.35 4.45 -7.20
N LYS A 25 -5.65 4.78 -8.29
CA LYS A 25 -4.91 6.05 -8.45
C LYS A 25 -5.83 7.19 -8.91
N GLU A 26 -6.94 6.85 -9.57
CA GLU A 26 -7.89 7.80 -10.14
C GLU A 26 -9.13 8.01 -9.25
N GLU A 27 -9.49 7.01 -8.44
CA GLU A 27 -10.58 7.11 -7.47
C GLU A 27 -10.28 6.39 -6.14
N ILE A 28 -11.04 6.71 -5.08
CA ILE A 28 -10.89 6.06 -3.77
C ILE A 28 -11.37 4.61 -3.89
N ASN A 29 -10.43 3.70 -4.18
CA ASN A 29 -10.69 2.27 -4.37
C ASN A 29 -9.61 1.41 -3.69
N VAL A 30 -9.68 1.32 -2.36
CA VAL A 30 -8.74 0.54 -1.55
C VAL A 30 -8.77 -0.96 -1.90
N ARG A 31 -9.92 -1.48 -2.35
CA ARG A 31 -10.06 -2.89 -2.76
C ARG A 31 -9.17 -3.19 -3.96
N ASP A 32 -9.22 -2.35 -4.98
CA ASP A 32 -8.42 -2.50 -6.20
C ASP A 32 -6.91 -2.41 -5.90
N PHE A 33 -6.50 -1.47 -5.04
CA PHE A 33 -5.12 -1.37 -4.57
C PHE A 33 -4.64 -2.67 -3.93
N ILE A 34 -5.39 -3.21 -2.95
CA ILE A 34 -4.99 -4.42 -2.23
C ILE A 34 -4.86 -5.58 -3.20
N GLN A 35 -5.86 -5.83 -4.06
CA GLN A 35 -5.86 -6.97 -4.96
C GLN A 35 -4.66 -6.98 -5.92
N HIS A 36 -4.19 -5.81 -6.37
CA HIS A 36 -3.05 -5.69 -7.28
C HIS A 36 -1.68 -5.71 -6.61
N ASN A 37 -1.60 -5.48 -5.29
CA ASN A 37 -0.32 -5.20 -4.62
C ASN A 37 0.03 -6.08 -3.42
N TYR A 38 -0.92 -6.87 -2.91
CA TYR A 38 -0.60 -7.83 -1.85
C TYR A 38 0.11 -9.07 -2.40
N THR A 39 1.04 -9.61 -1.61
CA THR A 39 1.60 -10.94 -1.85
C THR A 39 1.01 -11.89 -0.83
N PRO A 40 0.20 -12.88 -1.23
CA PRO A 40 -0.27 -13.91 -0.31
C PRO A 40 0.92 -14.61 0.34
N TYR A 41 0.96 -14.63 1.67
CA TYR A 41 1.96 -15.38 2.42
C TYR A 41 1.35 -16.70 2.89
N THR A 42 1.96 -17.82 2.50
CA THR A 42 1.52 -19.19 2.84
C THR A 42 2.60 -19.99 3.59
N GLY A 43 3.66 -19.30 4.05
CA GLY A 43 4.70 -19.89 4.89
C GLY A 43 4.31 -19.91 6.37
N ASP A 44 5.30 -20.04 7.25
CA ASP A 44 5.15 -20.16 8.71
C ASP A 44 5.71 -18.94 9.47
N GLU A 45 5.72 -19.02 10.80
CA GLU A 45 6.19 -17.96 11.68
C GLU A 45 7.72 -17.78 11.73
N SER A 46 8.51 -18.56 10.97
CA SER A 46 9.98 -18.57 11.08
C SER A 46 10.65 -17.23 10.74
N PHE A 47 9.99 -16.35 9.98
CA PHE A 47 10.51 -15.02 9.64
C PHE A 47 10.30 -13.96 10.74
N LEU A 48 9.50 -14.26 11.78
CA LEU A 48 9.12 -13.27 12.80
C LEU A 48 10.35 -12.81 13.61
N ALA A 49 10.55 -11.49 13.67
CA ALA A 49 11.58 -10.85 14.49
C ALA A 49 11.11 -10.65 15.94
N GLN A 50 12.07 -10.59 16.87
CA GLN A 50 11.80 -10.29 18.29
C GLN A 50 11.57 -8.80 18.52
N ALA A 51 10.95 -8.45 19.67
CA ALA A 51 10.69 -7.07 20.06
C ALA A 51 12.00 -6.25 20.24
N THR A 52 11.94 -4.97 19.92
CA THR A 52 13.06 -4.04 20.16
C THR A 52 13.07 -3.55 21.62
N PRO A 53 14.19 -3.03 22.14
CA PRO A 53 14.23 -2.45 23.48
C PRO A 53 13.22 -1.31 23.68
N ALA A 54 13.04 -0.45 22.67
CA ALA A 54 12.07 0.65 22.72
C ALA A 54 10.61 0.17 22.81
N THR A 55 10.32 -1.06 22.37
CA THR A 55 8.99 -1.67 22.46
C THR A 55 8.71 -2.26 23.85
N THR A 56 9.76 -2.65 24.60
CA THR A 56 9.63 -3.34 25.91
C THR A 56 9.75 -2.39 27.10
N ALA A 57 10.22 -1.15 26.86
CA ALA A 57 10.54 -0.15 27.87
C ALA A 57 9.31 0.42 28.61
#